data_AF-A0A7V8ATT7-F1
#
_entry.id   AF-A0A7V8ATT7-F1
#
_cell.length_a   1.000
_cell.length_b   1.000
_cell.length_c   1.000
_cell.angle_alpha   90.00
_cell.angle_beta   90.00
_cell.angle_gamma   90.00
#
_symmetry.space_group_name_H-M   'P 1'
#
loop_
_entity.id
_entity.type
_entity.pdbx_description
1 polymer ?
#
loop_
_entity_poly.entity_id
_entity_poly.type
_entity_poly.pdbx_seq_one_letter_code
_entity_poly.pdbx_strand_id
1 'polypeptide(L)'
;WQADAGSMRSGLLNTPLIWEIYSVEKMFVQRTHVNIRITRDGATAEQKAELIRGVTSLLVKVLGKNPETTVITIDEIETDNWGIGGETVAVRRKRDKAGG
;
A
#
# COMPACT_ATOMS: atom_id res chain seq x y z
N TRP A 1 -1.91 16.59 13.02
CA TRP A 1 -1.30 17.86 13.44
C TRP A 1 -1.53 18.89 12.35
N GLN A 2 -2.63 19.64 12.44
CA GLN A 2 -2.75 20.90 11.72
C GLN A 2 -1.83 21.87 12.44
N ALA A 3 -0.74 22.29 11.81
CA ALA A 3 -0.04 23.48 12.24
C ALA A 3 -0.91 24.66 11.81
N ASP A 4 -1.33 25.48 12.78
CA ASP A 4 -2.08 26.72 12.56
C ASP A 4 -1.28 27.67 11.66
N ALA A 5 -1.63 27.71 10.38
CA ALA A 5 -1.10 28.65 9.39
C ALA A 5 -1.76 30.04 9.48
N GLY A 6 -2.42 30.36 10.60
CA GLY A 6 -3.21 31.58 10.77
C GLY A 6 -2.44 32.82 11.21
N SER A 7 -1.17 32.71 11.62
CA SER A 7 -0.50 33.83 12.32
C SER A 7 1.00 34.00 12.03
N MET A 8 1.43 33.87 10.77
CA MET A 8 2.80 34.28 10.37
C MET A 8 2.80 35.22 9.16
N ARG A 9 2.73 36.51 9.49
CA ARG A 9 3.14 37.73 8.77
C ARG A 9 3.74 37.57 7.36
N SER A 10 2.86 37.64 6.35
CA SER A 10 2.80 38.53 5.17
C SER A 10 4.05 38.93 4.32
N GLY A 11 5.31 38.72 4.73
CA GLY A 11 6.47 39.30 4.00
C GLY A 11 7.40 38.29 3.32
N LEU A 12 7.51 37.06 3.86
CA LEU A 12 8.54 36.11 3.46
C LEU A 12 8.05 35.03 2.47
N LEU A 13 6.74 34.81 2.34
CA LEU A 13 6.17 33.68 1.60
C LEU A 13 5.98 33.90 0.08
N ASN A 14 6.34 35.08 -0.45
CA ASN A 14 6.11 35.40 -1.87
C ASN A 14 7.37 35.27 -2.76
N THR A 15 8.37 34.50 -2.31
CA THR A 15 9.50 34.11 -3.15
C THR A 15 9.20 32.77 -3.84
N PRO A 16 9.50 32.62 -5.15
CA PRO A 16 9.30 31.37 -5.88
C PRO A 16 9.96 30.15 -5.20
N LEU A 17 11.08 30.37 -4.52
CA LEU A 17 11.86 29.35 -3.82
C LEU A 17 11.09 28.64 -2.69
N ILE A 18 10.20 29.35 -1.99
CA ILE A 18 9.41 28.74 -0.93
C ILE A 18 8.36 27.80 -1.54
N TRP A 19 7.70 28.20 -2.62
CA TRP A 19 6.75 27.32 -3.31
C TRP A 19 7.42 26.08 -3.88
N GLU A 20 8.67 26.18 -4.34
CA GLU A 20 9.44 25.05 -4.86
C GLU A 20 9.87 24.08 -3.74
N ILE A 21 10.34 24.59 -2.59
CA ILE A 21 10.69 23.78 -1.41
C ILE A 21 9.46 23.06 -0.85
N TYR A 22 8.33 23.75 -0.71
CA TYR A 22 7.08 23.15 -0.23
C TYR A 22 6.50 22.13 -1.23
N SER A 23 6.69 22.35 -2.54
CA SER A 23 6.26 21.40 -3.57
C SER A 23 7.06 20.12 -3.52
N VAL A 24 8.38 20.21 -3.36
CA VAL A 24 9.26 19.05 -3.21
C VAL A 24 8.92 18.28 -1.93
N GLU A 25 8.79 18.95 -0.78
CA GLU A 25 8.49 18.27 0.49
C GLU A 25 7.09 17.60 0.48
N LYS A 26 6.06 18.26 -0.06
CA LYS A 26 4.72 17.64 -0.23
C LYS A 26 4.71 16.51 -1.26
N MET A 27 5.61 16.50 -2.23
CA MET A 27 5.79 15.38 -3.18
C MET A 27 6.21 14.09 -2.45
N PHE A 28 6.89 14.20 -1.31
CA PHE A 28 7.29 13.05 -0.49
C PHE A 28 6.19 12.55 0.46
N VAL A 29 5.13 13.32 0.72
CA VAL A 29 4.11 13.03 1.76
C VAL A 29 2.84 12.33 1.23
N GLN A 30 2.66 12.17 -0.09
CA GLN A 30 1.47 11.53 -0.68
C GLN A 30 1.70 10.13 -1.28
N ARG A 31 2.77 9.43 -0.90
CA ARG A 31 3.04 8.09 -1.44
C ARG A 31 2.11 7.05 -0.82
N THR A 32 1.10 6.66 -1.59
CA THR A 32 0.17 5.60 -1.19
C THR A 32 0.90 4.28 -1.33
N HIS A 33 0.92 3.50 -0.26
CA HIS A 33 1.54 2.18 -0.25
C HIS A 33 0.51 1.12 0.19
N VAL A 34 0.44 0.03 -0.57
CA VAL A 34 -0.34 -1.15 -0.21
C VAL A 34 0.55 -2.38 -0.31
N ASN A 35 0.54 -3.18 0.76
CA ASN A 35 1.21 -4.47 0.82
C ASN A 35 0.16 -5.58 0.81
N ILE A 36 0.27 -6.48 -0.16
CA ILE A 36 -0.58 -7.65 -0.30
C ILE A 36 0.25 -8.85 0.16
N ARG A 37 -0.22 -9.56 1.19
CA ARG A 37 0.44 -10.78 1.67
C ARG A 37 -0.46 -11.96 1.38
N ILE A 38 0.06 -12.93 0.64
CA ILE A 38 -0.65 -14.16 0.28
C ILE A 38 0.22 -15.36 0.63
N THR A 39 -0.41 -16.52 0.81
CA THR A 39 0.32 -17.78 0.89
C THR A 39 0.89 -18.17 -0.48
N ARG A 40 2.06 -18.81 -0.50
CA ARG A 40 2.69 -19.32 -1.72
C ARG A 40 1.94 -20.56 -2.24
N ASP A 41 0.84 -20.30 -2.94
CA ASP A 41 -0.08 -21.33 -3.45
C ASP A 41 -0.14 -21.40 -4.98
N GLY A 42 0.90 -20.90 -5.65
CA GLY A 42 1.00 -20.96 -7.12
C GLY A 42 0.37 -19.79 -7.86
N ALA A 43 0.23 -18.62 -7.22
CA ALA A 43 -0.22 -17.40 -7.89
C ALA A 43 0.70 -17.07 -9.09
N THR A 44 0.12 -16.96 -10.29
CA THR A 44 0.88 -16.69 -11.51
C THR A 44 1.30 -15.22 -11.61
N ALA A 45 2.23 -14.91 -12.53
CA ALA A 45 2.62 -13.53 -12.80
C ALA A 45 1.45 -12.68 -13.29
N GLU A 46 0.57 -13.27 -14.11
CA GLU A 46 -0.61 -12.61 -14.68
C GLU A 46 -1.62 -12.26 -13.58
N GLN A 47 -1.86 -13.18 -12.64
CA GLN A 47 -2.74 -12.94 -11.49
C GLN A 47 -2.19 -11.84 -10.58
N LYS A 48 -0.88 -11.84 -10.32
CA LYS A 48 -0.22 -10.76 -9.55
C LYS A 48 -0.33 -9.41 -10.26
N ALA A 49 -0.16 -9.39 -11.58
CA ALA A 49 -0.33 -8.18 -12.38
C ALA A 49 -1.78 -7.68 -12.34
N GLU A 50 -2.76 -8.58 -12.33
CA GLU A 50 -4.17 -8.23 -12.17
C GLU A 50 -4.47 -7.64 -10.79
N LEU A 51 -3.92 -8.23 -9.71
CA LEU A 51 -4.02 -7.68 -8.37
C LEU A 51 -3.46 -6.26 -8.27
N ILE A 52 -2.27 -6.02 -8.83
CA ILE A 52 -1.65 -4.69 -8.85
C ILE A 52 -2.56 -3.69 -9.57
N ARG A 53 -3.03 -4.03 -10.78
CA ARG A 53 -3.92 -3.16 -11.55
C ARG A 53 -5.21 -2.87 -10.78
N GLY A 54 -5.87 -3.90 -10.26
CA GLY A 54 -7.15 -3.79 -9.58
C GLY A 54 -7.07 -2.90 -8.32
N VAL A 55 -6.04 -3.10 -7.49
CA VAL A 55 -5.84 -2.28 -6.29
C VAL A 55 -5.53 -0.83 -6.65
N THR A 56 -4.66 -0.59 -7.62
CA THR A 56 -4.37 0.78 -8.09
C THR A 56 -5.64 1.46 -8.60
N SER A 57 -6.44 0.80 -9.44
CA SER A 57 -7.71 1.35 -9.93
C SER A 57 -8.71 1.63 -8.80
N LEU A 58 -8.75 0.77 -7.77
CA LEU A 58 -9.61 0.98 -6.60
C LEU A 58 -9.21 2.22 -5.80
N LEU A 59 -7.91 2.41 -5.58
CA LEU A 59 -7.37 3.58 -4.87
C LEU A 59 -7.65 4.88 -5.63
N VAL A 60 -7.53 4.87 -6.95
CA VAL A 60 -7.94 6.00 -7.81
C VAL A 60 -9.44 6.26 -7.64
N LYS A 61 -10.27 5.24 -7.78
CA LYS A 61 -11.73 5.37 -7.77
C LYS A 61 -12.29 5.86 -6.44
N VAL A 62 -11.79 5.33 -5.32
CA VAL A 62 -12.37 5.57 -3.99
C VAL A 62 -11.72 6.75 -3.28
N LEU A 63 -10.40 6.90 -3.43
CA LEU A 63 -9.61 7.86 -2.66
C LEU A 63 -9.00 8.97 -3.55
N GLY A 64 -9.24 8.96 -4.86
CA GLY A 64 -8.70 9.96 -5.78
C GLY A 64 -7.16 9.99 -5.82
N LYS A 65 -6.50 8.85 -5.54
CA LYS A 65 -5.03 8.80 -5.51
C LYS A 65 -4.44 8.85 -6.91
N ASN A 66 -3.23 9.41 -7.01
CA ASN A 66 -2.45 9.38 -8.25
C ASN A 66 -1.88 7.96 -8.45
N PRO A 67 -2.20 7.26 -9.56
CA PRO A 67 -1.67 5.93 -9.80
C PRO A 67 -0.15 5.92 -9.99
N GLU A 68 0.45 6.99 -10.51
CA GLU A 68 1.89 7.10 -10.79
C GLU A 68 2.74 7.16 -9.51
N THR A 69 2.14 7.48 -8.37
CA THR A 69 2.81 7.52 -7.07
C THR A 69 2.33 6.44 -6.11
N THR A 70 1.55 5.49 -6.62
CA THR A 70 1.00 4.36 -5.85
C THR A 70 1.93 3.16 -5.94
N VAL A 71 2.41 2.69 -4.79
CA VAL A 71 3.33 1.54 -4.71
C VAL A 71 2.59 0.33 -4.17
N ILE A 72 2.53 -0.74 -4.96
CA ILE A 72 1.95 -2.02 -4.57
C ILE A 72 3.06 -3.07 -4.48
N THR A 73 3.12 -3.78 -3.35
CA THR A 73 4.04 -4.91 -3.16
C THR A 73 3.26 -6.18 -2.87
N ILE A 74 3.71 -7.32 -3.39
CA ILE A 74 3.11 -8.63 -3.13
C ILE A 74 4.15 -9.54 -2.47
N ASP A 75 3.86 -9.99 -1.25
CA ASP A 75 4.67 -10.95 -0.52
C ASP A 75 3.99 -12.33 -0.55
N GLU A 76 4.71 -13.32 -1.06
CA GLU A 76 4.32 -14.72 -0.99
C GLU A 76 5.00 -15.41 0.18
N ILE A 77 4.19 -15.93 1.09
CA ILE A 77 4.64 -16.50 2.34
C ILE A 77 4.39 -18.00 2.34
N GLU A 78 5.39 -18.78 2.72
CA GLU A 78 5.23 -20.23 2.88
C GLU A 78 4.11 -20.57 3.85
N THR A 79 3.35 -21.62 3.54
CA THR A 79 2.16 -22.00 4.34
C THR A 79 2.50 -22.44 5.77
N ASP A 80 3.74 -22.86 6.02
CA ASP A 80 4.28 -23.13 7.36
C ASP A 80 4.56 -21.85 8.17
N ASN A 81 4.72 -20.72 7.48
CA ASN A 81 4.97 -19.41 8.09
C ASN A 81 3.70 -18.54 8.16
N TRP A 82 2.55 -19.08 7.75
CA TRP A 82 1.26 -18.41 7.83
C TRP A 82 0.37 -19.07 8.90
N GLY A 83 0.18 -18.38 10.02
CA GLY A 83 -0.62 -18.85 11.15
C GLY A 83 -2.04 -18.28 11.16
N ILE A 84 -3.01 -19.12 11.45
CA ILE A 84 -4.39 -18.72 11.81
C ILE A 84 -4.67 -19.41 13.16
N GLY A 85 -5.43 -18.83 14.09
CA GLY A 85 -5.89 -19.48 15.33
C GLY A 85 -4.92 -20.50 16.00
N GLY A 86 -3.63 -20.19 16.13
CA GLY A 86 -2.62 -21.07 16.75
C GLY A 86 -2.02 -22.21 15.91
N GLU A 87 -2.40 -22.40 14.65
CA GLU A 87 -1.85 -23.44 13.77
C GLU A 87 -1.37 -22.86 12.43
N THR A 88 -0.43 -23.52 11.76
CA THR A 88 -0.02 -23.14 10.41
C THR A 88 -1.08 -23.54 9.37
N VAL A 89 -1.13 -22.82 8.25
CA VAL A 89 -2.02 -23.18 7.13
C VAL A 89 -1.68 -24.56 6.57
N ALA A 90 -0.40 -24.94 6.57
CA ALA A 90 0.03 -26.28 6.17
C ALA A 90 -0.63 -27.38 7.02
N VAL A 91 -0.64 -27.22 8.36
CA VAL A 91 -1.31 -28.17 9.28
C VAL A 91 -2.81 -28.21 9.04
N ARG A 92 -3.46 -27.05 8.92
CA ARG A 92 -4.91 -26.98 8.65
C ARG A 92 -5.32 -27.74 7.40
N ARG A 93 -4.63 -27.50 6.29
CA ARG A 93 -4.95 -28.15 5.00
C ARG A 93 -4.80 -29.66 5.04
N LYS A 94 -3.82 -30.18 5.79
CA LYS A 94 -3.67 -31.63 5.99
C LYS A 94 -4.85 -32.21 6.76
N ARG A 95 -5.34 -31.51 7.80
CA ARG A 95 -6.54 -31.92 8.55
C ARG A 95 -7.78 -31.90 7.66
N ASP A 96 -8.00 -30.83 6.90
CA ASP A 96 -9.18 -30.70 6.04
C ASP A 96 -9.25 -31.79 4.96
N LYS A 97 -8.09 -32.21 4.43
CA LYS A 97 -7.99 -33.34 3.47
C LYS A 97 -8.17 -34.72 4.10
N ALA A 98 -7.94 -34.87 5.40
CA ALA A 98 -8.06 -36.16 6.09
C ALA A 98 -9.47 -36.36 6.70
N GLY A 99 -10.24 -35.28 6.85
CA GLY A 99 -11.60 -35.30 7.40
C GLY A 99 -12.72 -35.24 6.37
N GLY A 100 -12.40 -35.17 5.06
CA GLY A 100 -13.35 -35.26 3.95
C GLY A 100 -13.09 -36.50 3.10
#